data_AF-A0A6I3LHB0-F1
#
_entry.id   AF-A0A6I3LHB0-F1
#
_cell.length_a   1.000
_cell.length_b   1.000
_cell.length_c   1.000
_cell.angle_alpha   90.00
_cell.angle_beta   90.00
_cell.angle_gamma   90.00
#
_symmetry.space_group_name_H-M   'P 1'
#
loop_
_entity.id
_entity.type
_entity.pdbx_description
1 polymer ?
#
loop_
_entity_poly.entity_id
_entity_poly.type
_entity_poly.pdbx_seq_one_letter_code
_entity_poly.pdbx_strand_id
1 'polypeptide(L)'
;MFKKHFLLLCLVCTLSTFSQEKTESDTLIAYEIIYVNKEVFDKQIFLTNVELFYTEEGKTFYLEGFNHTGEKTIIALKYAQTNKGIDYFEFFNNEYEFINDEEQAIFYFKSKSKQVKDTSDSMYRVIQIQKN
;
A
#
# COMPACT_ATOMS: atom_id res chain seq x y z
N MET A 1 -20.55 -73.08 -27.46
CA MET A 1 -20.42 -72.29 -26.20
C MET A 1 -19.74 -70.98 -26.53
N PHE A 2 -20.50 -69.88 -26.52
CA PHE A 2 -19.97 -68.52 -26.67
C PHE A 2 -19.26 -68.09 -25.38
N LYS A 3 -18.04 -67.56 -25.48
CA LYS A 3 -17.43 -66.77 -24.39
C LYS A 3 -17.06 -65.38 -24.89
N LYS A 4 -17.48 -64.43 -24.06
CA LYS A 4 -17.67 -63.00 -24.31
C LYS A 4 -16.34 -62.25 -24.36
N HIS A 5 -16.35 -61.17 -25.13
CA HIS A 5 -15.36 -60.11 -25.17
C HIS A 5 -15.06 -59.56 -23.79
N PHE A 6 -13.78 -59.21 -23.54
CA PHE A 6 -13.45 -58.24 -22.52
C PHE A 6 -12.48 -57.20 -23.08
N LEU A 7 -12.96 -55.97 -23.05
CA LEU A 7 -12.36 -54.72 -23.48
C LEU A 7 -11.07 -54.46 -22.68
N LEU A 8 -9.95 -54.20 -23.34
CA LEU A 8 -8.78 -53.61 -22.68
C LEU A 8 -8.86 -52.08 -22.87
N LEU A 9 -9.22 -51.40 -21.78
CA LEU A 9 -9.42 -49.97 -21.67
C LEU A 9 -8.08 -49.23 -21.80
N CYS A 10 -7.94 -48.37 -22.82
CA CYS A 10 -6.82 -47.44 -22.93
C CYS A 10 -6.83 -46.46 -21.75
N LEU A 11 -5.84 -46.56 -20.88
CA LEU A 11 -5.60 -45.62 -19.79
C LEU A 11 -5.02 -44.33 -20.39
N VAL A 12 -5.89 -43.37 -20.72
CA VAL A 12 -5.48 -42.02 -21.10
C VAL A 12 -5.01 -41.30 -19.83
N CYS A 13 -3.70 -41.19 -19.65
CA CYS A 13 -3.11 -40.27 -18.67
C CYS A 13 -3.44 -38.83 -19.10
N THR A 14 -4.56 -38.30 -18.62
CA THR A 14 -4.83 -36.86 -18.67
C THR A 14 -3.85 -36.17 -17.74
N LEU A 15 -2.76 -35.66 -18.31
CA LEU A 15 -1.93 -34.64 -17.68
C LEU A 15 -2.82 -33.41 -17.46
N SER A 16 -3.46 -33.32 -16.29
CA SER A 16 -3.98 -32.06 -15.80
C SER A 16 -2.78 -31.18 -15.46
N THR A 17 -2.28 -30.45 -16.45
CA THR A 17 -1.47 -29.26 -16.21
C THR A 17 -2.35 -28.31 -15.41
N PHE A 18 -2.11 -28.28 -14.10
CA PHE A 18 -2.55 -27.19 -13.24
C PHE A 18 -1.86 -25.95 -13.79
N SER A 19 -2.53 -25.24 -14.69
CA SER A 19 -2.19 -23.85 -14.98
C SER A 19 -2.54 -23.12 -13.70
N GLN A 20 -1.56 -22.85 -12.84
CA GLN A 20 -1.72 -21.82 -11.82
C GLN A 20 -1.96 -20.53 -12.61
N GLU A 21 -3.23 -20.13 -12.65
CA GLU A 21 -3.64 -18.80 -13.06
C GLU A 21 -2.78 -17.85 -12.22
N LYS A 22 -1.87 -17.14 -12.87
CA LYS A 22 -1.01 -16.16 -12.24
C LYS A 22 -1.96 -15.04 -11.81
N THR A 23 -2.47 -15.12 -10.59
CA THR A 23 -3.17 -14.02 -9.94
C THR A 23 -2.22 -12.84 -10.08
N GLU A 24 -2.60 -11.83 -10.88
CA GLU A 24 -1.90 -10.56 -10.86
C GLU A 24 -1.87 -10.15 -9.39
N SER A 25 -0.68 -10.15 -8.81
CA SER A 25 -0.51 -9.66 -7.44
C SER A 25 -1.07 -8.25 -7.46
N ASP A 26 -2.10 -7.99 -6.66
CA ASP A 26 -2.66 -6.65 -6.48
C ASP A 26 -1.57 -5.76 -5.90
N THR A 27 -0.73 -5.17 -6.76
CA THR A 27 0.40 -4.35 -6.33
C THR A 27 -0.13 -3.05 -5.78
N LEU A 28 0.25 -2.72 -4.55
CA LEU A 28 -0.07 -1.43 -3.96
C LEU A 28 0.82 -0.33 -4.54
N ILE A 29 0.27 0.86 -4.65
CA ILE A 29 0.97 2.10 -5.00
C ILE A 29 0.78 3.08 -3.85
N ALA A 30 1.86 3.75 -3.45
CA ALA A 30 1.81 4.90 -2.57
C ALA A 30 1.86 6.17 -3.41
N TYR A 31 0.90 7.07 -3.19
CA TYR A 31 0.88 8.42 -3.75
C TYR A 31 1.26 9.43 -2.67
N GLU A 32 2.03 10.45 -3.03
CA GLU A 32 2.11 11.69 -2.26
C GLU A 32 1.07 12.65 -2.85
N ILE A 33 0.19 13.16 -1.98
CA ILE A 33 -0.85 14.12 -2.34
C ILE A 33 -0.67 15.35 -1.46
N ILE A 34 -0.55 16.52 -2.10
CA ILE A 34 -0.47 17.81 -1.43
C ILE A 34 -1.84 18.47 -1.52
N TYR A 35 -2.36 18.88 -0.38
CA TYR A 35 -3.60 19.64 -0.30
C TYR A 35 -3.32 21.08 0.10
N VAL A 36 -3.97 22.03 -0.56
CA VAL A 36 -4.02 23.45 -0.16
C VAL A 36 -5.49 23.83 -0.02
N ASN A 37 -5.87 24.37 1.14
CA ASN A 37 -7.26 24.73 1.45
C ASN A 37 -8.26 23.58 1.23
N LYS A 38 -7.83 22.35 1.51
CA LYS A 38 -8.59 21.09 1.33
C LYS A 38 -8.81 20.68 -0.13
N GLU A 39 -8.26 21.40 -1.09
CA GLU A 39 -8.25 21.01 -2.50
C GLU A 39 -6.92 20.33 -2.85
N VAL A 40 -6.96 19.36 -3.78
CA VAL A 40 -5.76 18.70 -4.28
C VAL A 40 -4.96 19.72 -5.08
N PHE A 41 -3.78 20.05 -4.59
CA PHE A 41 -2.82 20.92 -5.28
C PHE A 41 -1.91 20.11 -6.19
N ASP A 42 -1.43 18.96 -5.71
CA ASP A 42 -0.55 18.06 -6.46
C ASP A 42 -0.76 16.60 -6.03
N LYS A 43 -0.51 15.67 -6.96
CA LYS A 43 -0.56 14.22 -6.73
C LYS A 43 0.49 13.54 -7.60
N GLN A 44 1.40 12.80 -6.97
CA GLN A 44 2.45 12.06 -7.65
C GLN A 44 2.62 10.65 -7.08
N ILE A 45 3.11 9.72 -7.90
CA ILE A 45 3.52 8.41 -7.42
C ILE A 45 4.75 8.60 -6.52
N PHE A 46 4.64 8.13 -5.29
CA PHE A 46 5.70 8.18 -4.30
C PHE A 46 6.52 6.89 -4.30
N LEU A 47 5.85 5.73 -4.26
CA LEU A 47 6.43 4.39 -4.39
C LEU A 47 5.48 3.46 -5.16
N THR A 48 6.07 2.48 -5.85
CA THR A 48 5.36 1.37 -6.52
C THR A 48 5.70 0.03 -5.88
N ASN A 49 4.85 -1.00 -6.09
CA ASN A 49 4.95 -2.32 -5.46
C ASN A 49 5.16 -2.23 -3.95
N VAL A 50 4.23 -1.53 -3.32
CA VAL A 50 4.36 -1.09 -1.94
C VAL A 50 4.00 -2.21 -0.96
N GLU A 51 4.80 -2.35 0.08
CA GLU A 51 4.50 -3.14 1.26
C GLU A 51 4.52 -2.22 2.50
N LEU A 52 3.52 -2.35 3.36
CA LEU A 52 3.38 -1.58 4.60
C LEU A 52 3.50 -2.53 5.80
N PHE A 53 4.45 -2.24 6.68
CA PHE A 53 4.69 -2.99 7.91
C PHE A 53 4.65 -2.08 9.12
N TYR A 54 4.30 -2.64 10.28
CA TYR A 54 4.32 -1.93 11.55
C TYR A 54 5.09 -2.74 12.60
N THR A 55 5.97 -2.07 13.34
CA THR A 55 6.71 -2.66 14.47
C THR A 55 6.26 -2.02 15.77
N GLU A 56 5.78 -2.86 16.70
CA GLU A 56 5.45 -2.41 18.06
C GLU A 56 6.70 -1.95 18.80
N GLU A 57 7.82 -2.67 18.61
CA GLU A 57 9.11 -2.23 19.07
C GLU A 57 9.50 -0.94 18.33
N GLY A 58 9.54 0.16 19.09
CA GLY A 58 9.80 1.50 18.55
C GLY A 58 8.62 2.16 17.85
N LYS A 59 7.41 1.56 17.84
CA LYS A 59 6.19 2.11 17.21
C LYS A 59 6.46 2.76 15.85
N THR A 60 6.89 1.96 14.87
CA THR A 60 7.35 2.49 13.58
C THR A 60 6.61 1.82 12.44
N PHE A 61 6.13 2.63 11.49
CA PHE A 61 5.66 2.14 10.20
C PHE A 61 6.81 2.14 9.20
N TYR A 62 6.95 1.03 8.46
CA TYR A 62 7.86 0.90 7.35
C TYR A 62 7.07 0.81 6.05
N LEU A 63 7.37 1.70 5.11
CA LEU A 63 6.84 1.69 3.77
C LEU A 63 7.97 1.30 2.81
N GLU A 64 7.88 0.11 2.25
CA GLU A 64 8.87 -0.45 1.34
C GLU A 64 8.31 -0.48 -0.08
N GLY A 65 9.13 -0.17 -1.08
CA GLY A 65 8.72 -0.22 -2.48
C GLY A 65 9.82 0.27 -3.41
N PHE A 66 9.44 0.65 -4.63
CA PHE A 66 10.37 1.19 -5.64
C PHE A 66 10.03 2.65 -5.94
N ASN A 67 11.04 3.52 -5.91
CA ASN A 67 10.90 4.93 -6.26
C ASN A 67 10.80 5.13 -7.79
N HIS A 68 10.70 6.38 -8.24
CA HIS A 68 10.58 6.72 -9.65
C HIS A 68 11.81 6.34 -10.52
N THR A 69 12.97 6.08 -9.91
CA THR A 69 14.16 5.58 -10.63
C THR A 69 14.21 4.04 -10.69
N GLY A 70 13.25 3.36 -10.07
CA GLY A 70 13.21 1.90 -9.95
C GLY A 70 14.10 1.36 -8.84
N GLU A 71 14.64 2.20 -7.96
CA GLU A 71 15.44 1.79 -6.82
C GLU A 71 14.56 1.40 -5.64
N LYS A 72 14.92 0.28 -5.02
CA LYS A 72 14.29 -0.19 -3.78
C LYS A 72 14.53 0.84 -2.67
N THR A 73 13.45 1.33 -2.09
CA THR A 73 13.43 2.38 -1.08
C THR A 73 12.64 1.90 0.14
N ILE A 74 13.16 2.19 1.33
CA ILE A 74 12.49 1.91 2.61
C ILE A 74 12.32 3.24 3.34
N ILE A 75 11.08 3.54 3.72
CA ILE A 75 10.72 4.75 4.45
C ILE A 75 10.25 4.35 5.84
N ALA A 76 10.82 4.96 6.87
CA ALA A 76 10.42 4.75 8.25
C ALA A 76 9.67 5.98 8.77
N LEU A 77 8.40 5.81 9.13
CA LEU A 77 7.60 6.80 9.86
C LEU A 77 7.62 6.41 11.34
N LYS A 78 8.42 7.14 12.13
CA LYS A 78 8.74 6.78 13.52
C LYS A 78 7.79 7.47 14.48
N TYR A 79 7.35 6.81 15.53
CA TYR A 79 6.54 7.46 16.56
C TYR A 79 7.21 8.74 17.08
N ALA A 80 6.42 9.82 17.10
CA ALA A 80 6.83 11.12 17.60
C ALA A 80 6.17 11.42 18.94
N GLN A 81 4.82 11.37 18.98
CA GLN A 81 4.05 11.72 20.16
C GLN A 81 2.59 11.26 20.05
N THR A 82 1.90 11.21 21.18
CA THR A 82 0.44 11.05 21.25
C THR A 82 -0.20 12.39 21.62
N ASN A 83 -1.23 12.82 20.88
CA ASN A 83 -2.03 13.99 21.22
C ASN A 83 -3.53 13.66 21.13
N LYS A 84 -4.27 13.90 22.22
CA LYS A 84 -5.71 13.59 22.34
C LYS A 84 -6.06 12.14 21.95
N GLY A 85 -5.19 11.20 22.29
CA GLY A 85 -5.38 9.77 21.98
C GLY A 85 -5.02 9.36 20.55
N ILE A 86 -4.49 10.27 19.74
CA ILE A 86 -4.00 9.98 18.38
C ILE A 86 -2.48 9.92 18.42
N ASP A 87 -1.92 8.80 17.96
CA ASP A 87 -0.47 8.63 17.77
C ASP A 87 -0.04 9.30 16.45
N TYR A 88 1.03 10.08 16.53
CA TYR A 88 1.64 10.77 15.39
C TYR A 88 3.03 10.19 15.11
N PHE A 89 3.35 10.07 13.82
CA PHE A 89 4.59 9.50 13.31
C PHE A 89 5.35 10.56 12.50
N GLU A 90 6.63 10.76 12.80
CA GLU A 90 7.49 11.72 12.11
C GLU A 90 8.06 11.13 10.83
N PHE A 91 7.94 11.89 9.75
CA PHE A 91 8.62 11.69 8.48
C PHE A 91 8.87 13.05 7.82
N PHE A 92 10.08 13.26 7.30
CA PHE A 92 10.43 14.47 6.53
C PHE A 92 9.98 15.81 7.19
N ASN A 93 10.28 15.99 8.48
CA ASN A 93 9.91 17.16 9.30
C ASN A 93 8.39 17.44 9.39
N ASN A 94 7.57 16.41 9.19
CA ASN A 94 6.13 16.44 9.36
C ASN A 94 5.69 15.30 10.27
N GLU A 95 4.63 15.54 11.03
CA GLU A 95 3.99 14.55 11.88
C GLU A 95 2.72 14.09 11.22
N TYR A 96 2.56 12.78 11.09
CA TYR A 96 1.46 12.13 10.39
C TYR A 96 0.61 11.31 11.35
N GLU A 97 -0.71 11.45 11.26
CA GLU A 97 -1.63 10.45 11.81
C GLU A 97 -1.76 9.29 10.81
N PHE A 98 -1.82 8.06 11.31
CA PHE A 98 -2.15 6.89 10.50
C PHE A 98 -3.66 6.64 10.52
N ILE A 99 -4.25 6.40 9.36
CA ILE A 99 -5.67 6.11 9.18
C ILE A 99 -5.79 4.88 8.29
N ASN A 100 -6.55 3.89 8.75
CA ASN A 100 -6.96 2.73 7.96
C ASN A 100 -8.43 2.91 7.55
N ASP A 101 -8.69 3.18 6.27
CA ASP A 101 -10.04 3.22 5.70
C ASP A 101 -10.36 1.83 5.12
N GLU A 102 -10.97 1.00 5.96
CA GLU A 102 -11.32 -0.38 5.62
C GLU A 102 -12.41 -0.47 4.54
N GLU A 103 -13.28 0.54 4.43
CA GLU A 103 -14.37 0.55 3.44
C GLU A 103 -13.83 0.72 2.02
N GLN A 104 -12.82 1.58 1.87
CA GLN A 104 -12.19 1.86 0.57
C GLN A 104 -10.94 1.01 0.33
N ALA A 105 -10.50 0.25 1.34
CA ALA A 105 -9.22 -0.47 1.35
C ALA A 105 -8.03 0.46 1.08
N ILE A 106 -8.01 1.62 1.75
CA ILE A 106 -6.98 2.66 1.60
C ILE A 106 -6.31 2.92 2.96
N PHE A 107 -4.98 3.00 2.96
CA PHE A 107 -4.23 3.47 4.11
C PHE A 107 -3.74 4.89 3.86
N TYR A 108 -3.82 5.74 4.89
CA TYR A 108 -3.33 7.11 4.84
C TYR A 108 -2.33 7.37 5.95
N PHE A 109 -1.26 8.08 5.60
CA PHE A 109 -0.52 8.91 6.54
C PHE A 109 -0.84 10.36 6.22
N LYS A 110 -1.57 11.03 7.11
CA LYS A 110 -2.00 12.43 6.91
C LYS A 110 -1.24 13.36 7.82
N SER A 111 -0.54 14.33 7.26
CA SER A 111 0.25 15.27 8.05
C SER A 111 -0.63 16.25 8.81
N LYS A 112 -0.12 16.78 9.92
CA LYS A 112 -0.67 18.01 10.50
C LYS A 112 -0.68 19.12 9.46
N SER A 113 -1.73 19.94 9.50
CA SER A 113 -1.85 21.12 8.65
C SER A 113 -0.90 22.23 9.11
N LYS A 114 -0.22 22.86 8.16
CA LYS A 114 0.68 24.00 8.37
C LYS A 114 0.21 25.17 7.53
N GLN A 115 0.33 26.38 8.05
CA GLN A 115 0.02 27.59 7.29
C GLN A 115 1.03 27.77 6.17
N VAL A 116 0.56 28.07 4.96
CA VAL A 116 1.44 28.47 3.85
C VAL A 116 1.93 29.88 4.15
N LYS A 117 3.25 30.06 4.08
CA LYS A 117 3.94 31.30 4.47
C LYS A 117 3.29 32.52 3.81
N ASP A 118 2.99 33.53 4.63
CA ASP A 118 2.44 34.83 4.20
C ASP A 118 1.05 34.75 3.53
N THR A 119 0.29 33.67 3.73
CA THR A 119 -1.09 33.51 3.22
C THR A 119 -2.05 33.09 4.33
N SER A 120 -3.37 33.15 4.08
CA SER A 120 -4.38 32.51 4.93
C SER A 120 -4.50 31.01 4.70
N ASP A 121 -3.77 30.48 3.72
CA ASP A 121 -3.98 29.14 3.22
C ASP A 121 -3.34 28.11 4.14
N SER A 122 -3.97 26.95 4.19
CA SER A 122 -3.49 25.82 4.97
C SER A 122 -3.07 24.69 4.03
N MET A 123 -1.92 24.09 4.31
CA MET A 123 -1.36 22.98 3.53
C MET A 123 -1.16 21.75 4.43
N TYR A 124 -1.51 20.60 3.91
CA TYR A 124 -1.14 19.30 4.48
C TYR A 124 -0.80 18.31 3.38
N ARG A 125 -0.10 17.25 3.76
CA ARG A 125 0.31 16.16 2.87
C ARG A 125 -0.36 14.87 3.27
N VAL A 126 -0.62 14.02 2.30
CA VAL A 126 -1.13 12.67 2.49
C VAL A 126 -0.23 11.71 1.73
N ILE A 127 0.27 10.67 2.41
CA ILE A 127 0.80 9.48 1.75
C ILE A 127 -0.35 8.48 1.73
N GLN A 128 -0.91 8.25 0.53
CA GLN A 128 -2.07 7.38 0.32
C GLN A 128 -1.62 6.08 -0.33
N ILE A 129 -1.91 4.95 0.31
CA ILE A 129 -1.54 3.61 -0.17
C ILE A 129 -2.82 2.88 -0.57
N GLN A 130 -2.88 2.46 -1.83
CA GLN A 130 -4.04 1.78 -2.41
C GLN A 130 -3.61 0.81 -3.49
N LYS A 131 -4.52 -0.06 -3.94
CA LYS A 131 -4.31 -0.87 -5.15
C LYS A 131 -4.18 0.04 -6.38
N ASN A 132 -3.33 -0.39 -7.32
CA ASN A 132 -3.25 0.23 -8.65
C ASN A 132 -4.56 0.05 -9.42
#